data_AF-A0AAV8ZYM4-F1
#
_entry.id   AF-A0AAV8ZYM4-F1
#
_cell.length_a   1.000
_cell.length_b   1.000
_cell.length_c   1.000
_cell.angle_alpha   90.00
_cell.angle_beta   90.00
_cell.angle_gamma   90.00
#
_symmetry.space_group_name_H-M   'P 1'
#
loop_
_entity.id
_entity.type
_entity.pdbx_description
1 polymer ?
#
loop_
_entity_poly.entity_id
_entity_poly.type
_entity_poly.pdbx_seq_one_letter_code
_entity_poly.pdbx_strand_id
1 'polypeptide(L)'
;KGDTVEGKGHSHAITMKLMEKLLNEGRILICDNFYTSLPLAQELLSKKTFVCGTLRSNRKGIPKEITSKRLKRGDIIALENNEGAKICKWVDKRPVMMLTTCKNHLCKIIETDTPPIITKTPGRINTLGTYECQARQVRKRCRECYRKISEKEGKKEADRNAKKVKTFCHDCKDKPTLCLECFNVIHSKQK
;
A
#
# COMPACT_ATOMS: atom_id res chain seq x y z
N LYS A 1 27.44 -13.66 3.48
CA LYS A 1 27.55 -12.19 3.31
C LYS A 1 27.99 -11.98 1.86
N GLY A 2 27.11 -11.45 1.01
CA GLY A 2 27.40 -11.32 -0.43
C GLY A 2 28.23 -10.06 -0.69
N ASP A 3 29.27 -10.23 -1.50
CA ASP A 3 30.24 -9.20 -1.87
C ASP A 3 29.55 -7.99 -2.51
N THR A 4 29.71 -6.83 -1.88
CA THR A 4 29.25 -5.55 -2.41
C THR A 4 30.32 -4.99 -3.33
N VAL A 5 30.02 -4.96 -4.63
CA VAL A 5 30.79 -4.19 -5.61
C VAL A 5 30.62 -2.71 -5.29
N GLU A 6 31.75 -1.99 -5.22
CA GLU A 6 31.94 -0.57 -4.89
C GLU A 6 30.69 0.33 -4.96
N GLY A 7 30.29 0.89 -3.80
CA GLY A 7 29.34 1.99 -3.70
C GLY A 7 27.86 1.67 -3.96
N LYS A 8 27.53 0.46 -4.42
CA LYS A 8 26.15 0.07 -4.77
C LYS A 8 25.49 -0.76 -3.66
N GLY A 9 24.20 -0.52 -3.41
CA GLY A 9 23.45 -1.22 -2.36
C GLY A 9 23.16 -2.68 -2.71
N HIS A 10 22.90 -3.51 -1.69
CA HIS A 10 22.60 -4.94 -1.87
C HIS A 10 21.44 -5.21 -2.84
N SER A 11 20.36 -4.41 -2.76
CA SER A 11 19.20 -4.53 -3.65
C SER A 11 19.54 -4.23 -5.11
N HIS A 12 20.49 -3.33 -5.35
CA HIS A 12 20.99 -3.02 -6.69
C HIS A 12 21.70 -4.24 -7.28
N ALA A 13 22.65 -4.83 -6.54
CA ALA A 13 23.40 -6.00 -7.01
C ALA A 13 22.48 -7.19 -7.31
N ILE A 14 21.49 -7.45 -6.43
CA ILE A 14 20.48 -8.48 -6.68
C ILE A 14 19.71 -8.21 -7.97
N THR A 15 19.23 -6.98 -8.16
CA THR A 15 18.42 -6.64 -9.33
C THR A 15 19.23 -6.83 -10.62
N MET A 16 20.47 -6.36 -10.64
CA MET A 16 21.36 -6.53 -11.80
C MET A 16 21.62 -8.00 -12.12
N LYS A 17 21.86 -8.83 -11.10
CA LYS A 17 22.05 -10.27 -11.27
C LYS A 17 20.80 -10.97 -11.82
N LEU A 18 19.61 -10.62 -11.32
CA LEU A 18 18.36 -11.19 -11.79
C LEU A 18 18.04 -10.76 -13.23
N MET A 19 18.43 -9.55 -13.62
CA MET A 19 18.15 -8.99 -14.94
C MET A 19 19.17 -9.38 -16.00
N GLU A 20 20.31 -10.00 -15.65
CA GLU A 20 21.47 -10.22 -16.53
C GLU A 20 21.11 -10.72 -17.94
N LYS A 21 20.19 -11.68 -18.05
CA LYS A 21 19.75 -12.30 -19.32
C LYS A 21 18.59 -11.59 -20.03
N LEU A 22 18.09 -10.49 -19.45
CA LEU A 22 16.93 -9.73 -19.93
C LEU A 22 17.28 -8.27 -20.26
N LEU A 23 18.53 -7.87 -20.03
CA LEU A 23 19.04 -6.53 -20.32
C LEU A 23 19.15 -6.29 -21.84
N ASN A 24 19.13 -5.02 -22.23
CA ASN A 24 19.31 -4.54 -23.61
C ASN A 24 18.18 -4.84 -24.59
N GLU A 25 17.05 -5.36 -24.12
CA GLU A 25 15.93 -5.77 -24.97
C GLU A 25 14.76 -4.77 -24.98
N GLY A 26 14.94 -3.57 -24.44
CA GLY A 26 13.90 -2.53 -24.43
C GLY A 26 12.75 -2.81 -23.45
N ARG A 27 12.93 -3.74 -22.51
CA ARG A 27 11.90 -4.15 -21.55
C ARG A 27 11.70 -3.12 -20.44
N ILE A 28 10.55 -3.23 -19.77
CA ILE A 28 10.22 -2.46 -18.58
C ILE A 28 10.25 -3.39 -17.36
N LEU A 29 11.17 -3.12 -16.43
CA LEU A 29 11.21 -3.74 -15.12
C LEU A 29 10.22 -3.03 -14.19
N ILE A 30 9.21 -3.76 -13.72
CA ILE A 30 8.30 -3.29 -12.68
C ILE A 30 8.72 -3.89 -11.34
N CYS A 31 9.03 -3.06 -10.34
CA CYS A 31 9.54 -3.54 -9.06
C CYS A 31 9.03 -2.76 -7.85
N ASP A 32 9.11 -3.40 -6.68
CA ASP A 32 8.74 -2.78 -5.40
C ASP A 32 9.86 -1.86 -4.88
N ASN A 33 9.50 -1.01 -3.92
CA ASN A 33 10.33 0.06 -3.33
C ASN A 33 11.65 -0.41 -2.72
N PHE A 34 11.77 -1.69 -2.39
CA PHE A 34 13.02 -2.28 -1.89
C PHE A 34 14.11 -2.30 -2.98
N TYR A 35 13.72 -2.51 -4.23
CA TYR A 35 14.64 -2.64 -5.36
C TYR A 35 14.85 -1.30 -6.08
N THR A 36 13.86 -0.41 -6.08
CA THR A 36 13.97 0.90 -6.75
C THR A 36 15.01 1.82 -6.11
N SER A 37 15.86 2.42 -6.93
CA SER A 37 16.74 3.53 -6.56
C SER A 37 17.13 4.33 -7.81
N LEU A 38 17.48 5.61 -7.64
CA LEU A 38 17.87 6.46 -8.75
C LEU A 38 19.13 5.94 -9.48
N PRO A 39 20.21 5.52 -8.79
CA PRO A 39 21.39 4.98 -9.48
C PRO A 39 21.11 3.68 -10.26
N LEU A 40 20.24 2.81 -9.72
CA LEU A 40 19.82 1.60 -10.44
C LEU A 40 19.04 1.95 -11.72
N ALA A 41 18.14 2.94 -11.63
CA ALA A 41 17.33 3.34 -12.77
C ALA A 41 18.17 3.89 -13.91
N GLN A 42 19.19 4.70 -13.60
CA GLN A 42 20.13 5.24 -14.59
C GLN A 42 20.98 4.15 -15.25
N GLU A 43 21.46 3.17 -14.47
CA GLU A 43 22.22 2.04 -15.00
C GLU A 43 21.38 1.08 -15.86
N LEU A 44 20.13 0.82 -15.48
CA LEU A 44 19.24 0.04 -16.32
C LEU A 44 18.93 0.79 -17.62
N LEU A 45 18.76 2.11 -17.55
CA LEU A 45 18.49 2.94 -18.72
C LEU A 45 19.64 2.93 -19.72
N SER A 46 20.90 2.97 -19.26
CA SER A 46 22.07 2.82 -20.14
C SER A 46 22.14 1.44 -20.81
N LYS A 47 21.53 0.42 -20.19
CA LYS A 47 21.39 -0.96 -20.70
C LYS A 47 20.05 -1.19 -21.41
N LYS A 48 19.48 -0.14 -22.04
CA LYS A 48 18.19 -0.15 -22.75
C LYS A 48 17.08 -0.91 -22.01
N THR A 49 17.05 -0.79 -20.68
CA THR A 49 16.07 -1.43 -19.82
C THR A 49 15.40 -0.35 -19.00
N PHE A 50 14.10 -0.19 -19.18
CA PHE A 50 13.33 0.80 -18.43
C PHE A 50 12.95 0.23 -17.07
N VAL A 51 12.70 1.10 -16.10
CA VAL A 51 12.21 0.71 -14.78
C VAL A 51 11.01 1.56 -14.41
N CYS A 52 10.06 0.98 -13.68
CA CYS A 52 8.99 1.71 -13.03
C CYS A 52 8.65 1.04 -11.69
N GLY A 53 8.53 1.84 -10.62
CA GLY A 53 8.24 1.28 -9.30
C GLY A 53 8.07 2.35 -8.24
N THR A 54 7.48 1.95 -7.11
CA THR A 54 7.30 2.85 -5.96
C THR A 54 8.64 3.23 -5.37
N LEU A 55 8.82 4.46 -4.88
CA LEU A 55 10.11 4.97 -4.39
C LEU A 55 10.01 5.39 -2.93
N ARG A 56 10.92 4.91 -2.06
CA ARG A 56 10.99 5.40 -0.67
C ARG A 56 11.62 6.78 -0.63
N SER A 57 11.02 7.70 0.13
CA SER A 57 11.48 9.09 0.27
C SER A 57 12.84 9.26 0.92
N ASN A 58 13.29 8.28 1.69
CA ASN A 58 14.59 8.29 2.37
C ASN A 58 15.72 7.65 1.54
N ARG A 59 15.50 7.33 0.25
CA ARG A 59 16.59 6.85 -0.62
C ARG A 59 17.56 7.99 -0.92
N LYS A 60 18.85 7.65 -0.98
CA LYS A 60 19.91 8.58 -1.37
C LYS A 60 19.73 9.05 -2.82
N GLY A 61 20.13 10.28 -3.10
CA GLY A 61 20.12 10.88 -4.44
C GLY A 61 18.78 11.49 -4.87
N ILE A 62 17.74 11.45 -4.03
CA ILE A 62 16.46 12.10 -4.34
C ILE A 62 16.54 13.59 -3.96
N PRO A 63 16.15 14.52 -4.87
CA PRO A 63 16.11 15.94 -4.56
C PRO A 63 15.23 16.29 -3.34
N LYS A 64 15.71 17.21 -2.50
CA LYS A 64 14.93 17.73 -1.37
C LYS A 64 13.68 18.47 -1.82
N GLU A 65 13.73 19.08 -3.00
CA GLU A 65 12.60 19.82 -3.57
C GLU A 65 11.35 18.95 -3.66
N ILE A 66 11.45 17.72 -4.18
CA ILE A 66 10.29 16.81 -4.27
C ILE A 66 9.94 16.16 -2.91
N THR A 67 10.94 15.74 -2.14
CA THR A 67 10.70 15.01 -0.88
C THR A 67 10.10 15.91 0.21
N SER A 68 10.56 17.15 0.33
CA SER A 68 10.10 18.11 1.34
C SER A 68 8.81 18.84 0.96
N LYS A 69 8.45 18.92 -0.33
CA LYS A 69 7.22 19.59 -0.78
C LYS A 69 5.99 19.01 -0.09
N ARG A 70 5.22 19.85 0.59
CA ARG A 70 3.90 19.48 1.13
C ARG A 70 2.87 19.69 0.02
N LEU A 71 2.11 18.64 -0.27
CA LEU A 71 1.10 18.58 -1.32
C LEU A 71 -0.27 18.35 -0.66
N LYS A 72 -1.33 18.91 -1.24
CA LYS A 72 -2.71 18.61 -0.85
C LYS A 72 -3.18 17.34 -1.56
N ARG A 73 -4.30 16.77 -1.08
CA ARG A 73 -4.92 15.63 -1.75
C ARG A 73 -5.33 16.03 -3.17
N GLY A 74 -4.96 15.21 -4.16
CA GLY A 74 -5.16 15.49 -5.57
C GLY A 74 -4.01 16.27 -6.23
N ASP A 75 -3.02 16.74 -5.47
CA ASP A 75 -1.85 17.40 -6.07
C ASP A 75 -0.79 16.37 -6.50
N ILE A 76 -0.07 16.71 -7.57
CA ILE A 76 1.08 15.97 -8.08
C ILE A 76 2.25 16.92 -8.36
N ILE A 77 3.47 16.44 -8.10
CA ILE A 77 4.72 17.08 -8.53
C ILE A 77 5.59 16.02 -9.20
N ALA A 78 6.31 16.41 -10.24
CA ALA A 78 7.25 15.54 -10.92
C ALA A 78 8.55 16.29 -11.25
N LEU A 79 9.66 15.58 -11.20
CA LEU A 79 10.97 16.03 -11.64
C LEU A 79 11.51 15.02 -12.64
N GLU A 80 12.18 15.50 -13.68
CA GLU A 80 12.87 14.69 -14.68
C GLU A 80 14.32 15.16 -14.76
N ASN A 81 15.26 14.21 -14.76
CA ASN A 81 16.66 14.53 -15.01
C ASN A 81 16.97 14.47 -16.52
N ASN A 82 18.13 14.99 -16.92
CA ASN A 82 18.56 15.03 -18.32
C ASN A 82 18.75 13.63 -18.96
N GLU A 83 18.86 12.58 -18.15
CA GLU A 83 18.98 11.20 -18.62
C GLU A 83 17.61 10.56 -18.92
N GLY A 84 16.51 11.17 -18.49
CA GLY A 84 15.14 10.68 -18.69
C GLY A 84 14.56 9.88 -17.51
N ALA A 85 15.21 9.92 -16.35
CA ALA A 85 14.65 9.40 -15.10
C ALA A 85 13.71 10.42 -14.47
N LYS A 86 12.48 10.00 -14.22
CA LYS A 86 11.39 10.80 -13.67
C LYS A 86 11.03 10.32 -12.27
N ILE A 87 10.93 11.24 -11.34
CA ILE A 87 10.40 11.01 -9.99
C ILE A 87 9.10 11.78 -9.89
N CYS A 88 8.01 11.09 -9.56
CA CYS A 88 6.73 11.72 -9.29
C CYS A 88 6.32 11.47 -7.85
N LYS A 89 5.63 12.45 -7.27
CA LYS A 89 5.05 12.40 -5.94
C LYS A 89 3.65 12.97 -6.00
N TRP A 90 2.68 12.23 -5.47
CA TRP A 90 1.30 12.69 -5.38
C TRP A 90 0.72 12.31 -4.02
N VAL A 91 -0.38 12.96 -3.66
CA VAL A 91 -1.10 12.67 -2.41
C VAL A 91 -2.53 12.27 -2.73
N ASP A 92 -2.89 11.04 -2.41
CA ASP A 92 -4.29 10.66 -2.21
C ASP A 92 -4.60 10.66 -0.70
N LYS A 93 -4.77 9.50 -0.05
CA LYS A 93 -4.86 9.44 1.42
C LYS A 93 -3.51 9.66 2.11
N ARG A 94 -2.43 9.27 1.45
CA ARG A 94 -1.03 9.41 1.92
C ARG A 94 -0.14 9.81 0.74
N PRO A 95 0.99 10.47 0.98
CA PRO A 95 1.96 10.73 -0.07
C PRO A 95 2.54 9.42 -0.60
N VAL A 96 2.53 9.28 -1.92
CA VAL A 96 3.18 8.20 -2.65
C VAL A 96 4.22 8.81 -3.56
N MET A 97 5.35 8.13 -3.72
CA MET A 97 6.34 8.50 -4.73
C MET A 97 6.61 7.31 -5.64
N MET A 98 6.92 7.60 -6.90
CA MET A 98 7.25 6.61 -7.91
C MET A 98 8.45 7.09 -8.73
N LEU A 99 9.29 6.16 -9.14
CA LEU A 99 10.42 6.36 -10.04
C LEU A 99 10.12 5.66 -11.35
N THR A 100 10.37 6.33 -12.47
CA THR A 100 10.24 5.73 -13.80
C THR A 100 11.26 6.27 -14.78
N THR A 101 11.78 5.42 -15.66
CA THR A 101 12.58 5.82 -16.83
C THR A 101 11.84 5.63 -18.16
N CYS A 102 10.57 5.20 -18.09
CA CYS A 102 9.74 5.06 -19.29
C CYS A 102 9.44 6.41 -19.93
N LYS A 103 9.76 6.57 -21.22
CA LYS A 103 9.56 7.80 -21.99
C LYS A 103 8.09 8.25 -22.01
N ASN A 104 7.17 7.30 -22.16
CA ASN A 104 5.73 7.58 -22.32
C ASN A 104 5.00 7.84 -20.99
N HIS A 105 5.67 7.77 -19.85
CA HIS A 105 5.05 8.14 -18.57
C HIS A 105 5.01 9.66 -18.45
N LEU A 106 3.80 10.22 -18.46
CA LEU A 106 3.53 11.66 -18.46
C LEU A 106 3.58 12.31 -17.07
N CYS A 107 3.58 11.52 -15.99
CA CYS A 107 3.62 12.00 -14.59
C CYS A 107 2.59 13.10 -14.28
N LYS A 108 1.39 12.99 -14.86
CA LYS A 108 0.24 13.89 -14.66
C LYS A 108 -0.95 13.09 -14.16
N ILE A 109 -1.83 13.76 -13.42
CA ILE A 109 -3.14 13.21 -13.11
C ILE A 109 -4.01 13.40 -14.35
N ILE A 110 -4.59 12.31 -14.83
CA ILE A 110 -5.56 12.29 -15.91
C ILE A 110 -6.92 11.90 -15.32
N GLU A 111 -7.94 12.67 -15.64
CA GLU A 111 -9.32 12.27 -15.38
C GLU A 111 -9.69 11.22 -16.42
N THR A 112 -10.06 10.03 -15.97
CA THR A 112 -10.48 8.95 -16.85
C THR A 112 -11.99 8.78 -16.71
N ASP A 113 -12.71 8.82 -17.83
CA ASP A 113 -14.17 8.58 -17.85
C ASP A 113 -14.52 7.15 -17.42
N THR A 114 -13.57 6.23 -17.59
CA THR A 114 -13.69 4.85 -17.11
C THR A 114 -13.25 4.76 -15.64
N PRO A 115 -14.05 4.16 -14.75
CA PRO A 115 -13.61 3.88 -13.40
C PRO A 115 -12.37 2.97 -13.42
N PRO A 116 -11.43 3.13 -12.47
CA PRO A 116 -10.25 2.27 -12.40
C PRO A 116 -10.68 0.82 -12.29
N ILE A 117 -10.02 -0.07 -13.05
CA ILE A 117 -10.15 -1.51 -12.85
C ILE A 117 -9.54 -1.81 -11.47
N ILE A 118 -10.38 -1.81 -10.45
CA ILE A 118 -10.03 -2.34 -9.14
C ILE A 118 -9.94 -3.84 -9.35
N THR A 119 -8.76 -4.34 -9.75
CA THR A 119 -8.46 -5.76 -9.56
C THR A 119 -8.50 -5.94 -8.05
N LYS A 120 -9.61 -6.52 -7.57
CA LYS A 120 -9.67 -6.97 -6.18
C LYS A 120 -8.53 -7.97 -6.07
N THR A 121 -7.41 -7.57 -5.48
CA THR A 121 -6.40 -8.53 -5.07
C THR A 121 -7.17 -9.59 -4.27
N PRO A 122 -7.06 -10.89 -4.59
CA PRO A 122 -7.74 -11.95 -3.86
C PRO A 122 -7.04 -12.10 -2.49
N GLY A 123 -7.28 -11.11 -1.64
CA GLY A 123 -6.45 -10.79 -0.50
C GLY A 123 -7.19 -9.80 0.37
N ARG A 124 -8.16 -10.34 1.12
CA ARG A 124 -8.81 -9.74 2.30
C ARG A 124 -10.09 -8.93 2.06
N ILE A 125 -11.12 -9.58 1.53
CA ILE A 125 -12.51 -9.14 1.76
C ILE A 125 -13.01 -9.86 3.01
N ASN A 126 -12.68 -9.28 4.15
CA ASN A 126 -13.21 -9.67 5.45
C ASN A 126 -12.96 -8.45 6.37
N THR A 127 -13.39 -7.27 5.88
CA THR A 127 -13.12 -5.99 6.54
C THR A 127 -14.34 -5.57 7.31
N LEU A 128 -14.24 -5.68 8.63
CA LEU A 128 -15.13 -4.98 9.55
C LEU A 128 -15.16 -3.49 9.20
N GLY A 129 -16.35 -2.95 8.97
CA GLY A 129 -16.57 -1.51 8.81
C GLY A 129 -16.45 -0.80 10.15
N THR A 130 -16.17 0.51 10.12
CA THR A 130 -16.18 1.36 11.32
C THR A 130 -17.15 2.52 11.12
N TYR A 131 -17.94 2.85 12.13
CA TYR A 131 -18.84 4.02 12.10
C TYR A 131 -18.03 5.33 11.98
N GLU A 132 -18.48 6.24 11.11
CA GLU A 132 -17.90 7.58 10.94
C GLU A 132 -18.49 8.57 11.98
N CYS A 133 -18.11 8.45 13.25
CA CYS A 133 -18.35 9.50 14.26
C CYS A 133 -17.47 9.35 15.53
N GLN A 134 -17.44 10.38 16.38
CA GLN A 134 -16.49 10.53 17.51
C GLN A 134 -16.45 9.30 18.44
N ALA A 135 -15.25 8.76 18.68
CA ALA A 135 -15.02 7.44 19.29
C ALA A 135 -15.61 7.22 20.70
N ARG A 136 -16.04 8.28 21.40
CA ARG A 136 -16.65 8.23 22.74
C ARG A 136 -18.17 8.01 22.70
N GLN A 137 -18.83 8.19 21.55
CA GLN A 137 -20.29 8.08 21.38
C GLN A 137 -20.78 6.75 20.75
N VAL A 138 -19.89 5.81 20.36
CA VAL A 138 -20.26 4.75 19.37
C VAL A 138 -19.82 3.31 19.71
N ARG A 139 -19.09 3.07 20.80
CA ARG A 139 -18.61 1.71 21.10
C ARG A 139 -19.76 0.83 21.61
N LYS A 140 -20.24 -0.06 20.74
CA LYS A 140 -21.28 -1.06 21.06
C LYS A 140 -20.62 -2.37 21.52
N ARG A 141 -21.33 -3.15 22.34
CA ARG A 141 -20.85 -4.50 22.74
C ARG A 141 -20.87 -5.42 21.52
N CYS A 142 -19.85 -6.26 21.40
CA CYS A 142 -19.82 -7.35 20.43
C CYS A 142 -20.98 -8.31 20.70
N ARG A 143 -21.82 -8.54 19.67
CA ARG A 143 -23.01 -9.42 19.74
C ARG A 143 -22.65 -10.80 20.26
N GLU A 144 -21.61 -11.42 19.69
CA GLU A 144 -21.22 -12.78 20.07
C GLU A 144 -20.50 -12.87 21.41
N CYS A 145 -19.69 -11.88 21.79
CA CYS A 145 -19.12 -11.87 23.13
C CYS A 145 -20.22 -11.77 24.18
N TYR A 146 -21.21 -10.90 23.95
CA TYR A 146 -22.34 -10.75 24.86
C TYR A 146 -23.15 -12.04 24.97
N ARG A 147 -23.49 -12.65 23.83
CA ARG A 147 -24.23 -13.93 23.79
C ARG A 147 -23.50 -15.03 24.55
N LYS A 148 -22.22 -15.27 24.25
CA LYS A 148 -21.41 -16.33 24.88
C LYS A 148 -21.26 -16.16 26.39
N ILE A 149 -21.05 -14.94 26.87
CA ILE A 149 -20.93 -14.68 28.31
C ILE A 149 -22.30 -14.78 28.98
N SER A 150 -23.35 -14.26 28.35
CA SER A 150 -24.71 -14.33 28.90
C SER A 150 -25.22 -15.76 29.05
N GLU A 151 -24.84 -16.66 28.15
CA GLU A 151 -25.19 -18.09 28.21
C GLU A 151 -24.42 -18.83 29.32
N LYS A 152 -23.18 -18.42 29.62
CA LYS A 152 -22.32 -19.11 30.60
C LYS A 152 -22.43 -18.57 32.03
N GLU A 153 -22.47 -17.24 32.16
CA GLU A 153 -22.27 -16.52 33.43
C GLU A 153 -23.43 -15.54 33.72
N GLY A 154 -24.39 -15.43 32.79
CA GLY A 154 -25.58 -14.59 32.95
C GLY A 154 -25.42 -13.16 32.44
N LYS A 155 -26.56 -12.45 32.37
CA LYS A 155 -26.67 -11.12 31.73
C LYS A 155 -25.79 -10.05 32.40
N LYS A 156 -25.77 -10.03 33.74
CA LYS A 156 -24.96 -9.06 34.51
C LYS A 156 -23.47 -9.17 34.19
N GLU A 157 -22.99 -10.40 33.98
CA GLU A 157 -21.59 -10.64 33.65
C GLU A 157 -21.27 -10.25 32.21
N ALA A 158 -22.19 -10.55 31.28
CA ALA A 158 -22.08 -10.12 29.91
C ALA A 158 -22.06 -8.59 29.77
N ASP A 159 -22.83 -7.87 30.59
CA ASP A 159 -22.87 -6.41 30.58
C ASP A 159 -21.52 -5.78 30.96
N ARG A 160 -20.80 -6.41 31.90
CA ARG A 160 -19.49 -5.96 32.38
C ARG A 160 -18.35 -6.35 31.43
N ASN A 161 -18.37 -7.58 30.92
CA ASN A 161 -17.18 -8.19 30.30
C ASN A 161 -17.23 -8.31 28.78
N ALA A 162 -18.39 -8.17 28.14
CA ALA A 162 -18.46 -8.27 26.69
C ALA A 162 -17.64 -7.16 26.01
N LYS A 163 -16.75 -7.56 25.08
CA LYS A 163 -15.86 -6.64 24.35
C LYS A 163 -16.66 -5.52 23.70
N LYS A 164 -16.32 -4.26 23.98
CA LYS A 164 -16.90 -3.07 23.34
C LYS A 164 -16.04 -2.65 22.14
N VAL A 165 -16.63 -2.62 20.96
CA VAL A 165 -15.93 -2.34 19.69
C VAL A 165 -16.66 -1.27 18.87
N LYS A 166 -15.94 -0.66 17.93
CA LYS A 166 -16.47 0.32 16.97
C LYS A 166 -16.76 -0.30 15.59
N THR A 167 -16.64 -1.62 15.50
CA THR A 167 -16.61 -2.37 14.25
C THR A 167 -17.90 -3.16 14.03
N PHE A 168 -18.37 -3.23 12.79
CA PHE A 168 -19.53 -4.04 12.40
C PHE A 168 -19.26 -4.83 11.13
N CYS A 169 -19.96 -5.95 10.94
CA CYS A 169 -19.87 -6.77 9.74
C CYS A 169 -20.80 -6.24 8.66
N HIS A 170 -20.32 -6.07 7.42
CA HIS A 170 -21.16 -5.66 6.30
C HIS A 170 -21.86 -6.83 5.60
N ASP A 171 -21.29 -8.04 5.74
CA ASP A 171 -21.73 -9.22 4.98
C ASP A 171 -22.91 -9.94 5.65
N CYS A 172 -23.17 -9.67 6.92
CA CYS A 172 -24.33 -10.19 7.63
C CYS A 172 -25.52 -9.21 7.53
N LYS A 173 -26.73 -9.74 7.32
CA LYS A 173 -27.99 -8.97 7.14
C LYS A 173 -28.20 -7.89 8.21
N ASP A 174 -27.97 -8.22 9.48
CA ASP A 174 -28.22 -7.31 10.62
C ASP A 174 -27.09 -6.31 10.86
N LYS A 175 -26.03 -6.36 10.05
CA LYS A 175 -24.79 -5.60 10.25
C LYS A 175 -24.30 -5.64 11.72
N PRO A 176 -24.11 -6.84 12.30
CA PRO A 176 -23.86 -7.00 13.72
C PRO A 176 -22.54 -6.34 14.12
N THR A 177 -22.53 -5.76 15.32
CA THR A 177 -21.29 -5.27 15.94
C THR A 177 -20.48 -6.48 16.40
N LEU A 178 -19.26 -6.64 15.87
CA LEU A 178 -18.41 -7.81 16.14
C LEU A 178 -16.98 -7.38 16.41
N CYS A 179 -16.34 -8.04 17.39
CA CYS A 179 -14.90 -7.98 17.57
C CYS A 179 -14.20 -8.84 16.51
N LEU A 180 -12.91 -8.57 16.27
CA LEU A 180 -12.15 -9.27 15.24
C LEU A 180 -12.13 -10.79 15.44
N GLU A 181 -11.99 -11.26 16.68
CA GLU A 181 -12.02 -12.69 17.00
C GLU A 181 -13.36 -13.34 16.64
N CYS A 182 -14.48 -12.73 17.04
CA CYS A 182 -15.81 -13.26 16.74
C CYS A 182 -16.11 -13.19 15.25
N PHE A 183 -15.70 -12.12 14.58
CA PHE A 183 -15.81 -11.97 13.15
C PHE A 183 -15.05 -13.07 12.41
N ASN A 184 -13.79 -13.32 12.76
CA ASN A 184 -12.99 -14.36 12.13
C ASN A 184 -13.60 -15.75 12.33
N VAL A 185 -14.16 -16.04 13.51
CA VAL A 185 -14.86 -17.31 13.77
C VAL A 185 -16.10 -17.46 12.88
N ILE A 186 -16.91 -16.41 12.74
CA ILE A 186 -18.14 -16.43 11.92
C ILE A 186 -17.80 -16.57 10.42
N HIS A 187 -16.75 -15.88 9.96
CA HIS A 187 -16.37 -15.80 8.54
C HIS A 187 -15.20 -16.74 8.15
N SER A 188 -14.83 -17.68 9.01
CA SER A 188 -13.72 -18.62 8.81
C SER A 188 -13.90 -19.57 7.60
N LYS A 189 -15.10 -19.61 6.99
CA LYS A 189 -15.46 -20.54 5.91
C LYS A 189 -15.59 -19.91 4.50
N GLN A 190 -15.16 -18.67 4.31
CA GLN A 190 -15.01 -18.10 2.96
C GLN A 190 -13.61 -18.36 2.39
N LYS A 191 -13.20 -19.64 2.35
CA LYS A 191 -12.03 -20.11 1.60
C LYS A 191 -12.49 -20.71 0.28
#